data_AF-A0AAF5CTL3-F1
#
_entry.id   AF-A0AAF5CTL3-F1
#
_cell.length_a   1.000
_cell.length_b   1.000
_cell.length_c   1.000
_cell.angle_alpha   90.00
_cell.angle_beta   90.00
_cell.angle_gamma   90.00
#
_symmetry.space_group_name_H-M   'P 1'
#
loop_
_entity.id
_entity.type
_entity.pdbx_description
1 polymer ?
#
loop_
_entity_poly.entity_id
_entity_poly.type
_entity_poly.pdbx_seq_one_letter_code
_entity_poly.pdbx_strand_id
1 'polypeptide(L)'
;MNEVIIDSRIESKTTDELWDEIYSKERVVKKVNFNCGLEAKPEGYIRIVCISDTHNKLSDITSTIPPGDILIHAGDFTNFGSIEELEKFNNDLANLPHTYKMKV
;
A
#
# COMPACT_ATOMS: atom_id res chain seq x y z
N MET A 1 1.35 26.39 -12.95
CA MET A 1 0.15 25.66 -12.51
C MET A 1 -0.05 24.56 -13.54
N ASN A 2 0.05 23.29 -13.15
CA ASN A 2 -0.21 22.21 -14.10
C ASN A 2 -1.72 22.18 -14.35
N GLU A 3 -2.12 22.21 -15.62
CA GLU A 3 -3.52 22.07 -15.99
C GLU A 3 -4.02 20.69 -15.57
N VAL A 4 -5.16 20.63 -14.88
CA VAL A 4 -5.82 19.37 -14.56
C VAL A 4 -6.50 18.90 -15.83
N ILE A 5 -5.90 17.90 -16.50
CA ILE A 5 -6.52 17.26 -17.66
C ILE A 5 -7.56 16.28 -17.13
N ILE A 6 -8.83 16.59 -17.37
CA ILE A 6 -9.95 15.69 -17.09
C ILE A 6 -10.13 14.79 -18.31
N ASP A 7 -10.23 13.48 -18.08
CA ASP A 7 -10.50 12.50 -19.14
C ASP A 7 -11.85 12.79 -19.79
N SER A 8 -11.88 13.15 -21.08
CA SER A 8 -13.13 13.51 -21.76
C SER A 8 -14.15 12.36 -21.82
N ARG A 9 -13.72 11.11 -21.62
CA ARG A 9 -14.62 9.95 -21.62
C ARG A 9 -15.62 9.97 -20.44
N ILE A 10 -15.36 10.75 -19.38
CA ILE A 10 -16.30 10.91 -18.24
C ILE A 10 -17.65 11.50 -18.65
N GLU A 11 -17.72 12.19 -19.80
CA GLU A 11 -18.98 12.75 -20.30
C GLU A 11 -19.90 11.67 -20.89
N SER A 12 -19.33 10.52 -21.26
CA SER A 12 -20.01 9.46 -22.01
C SER A 12 -20.20 8.15 -21.25
N LYS A 13 -19.50 7.97 -20.14
CA LYS A 13 -19.44 6.71 -19.38
C LYS A 13 -19.50 6.98 -17.88
N THR A 14 -20.11 6.06 -17.17
CA THR A 14 -20.05 6.01 -15.70
C THR A 14 -18.63 5.73 -15.22
N THR A 15 -18.37 6.02 -13.95
CA THR A 15 -17.08 5.71 -13.31
C THR A 15 -16.74 4.22 -13.41
N ASP A 16 -17.74 3.36 -13.28
CA ASP A 16 -17.57 1.91 -13.29
C ASP A 16 -17.26 1.38 -14.70
N GLU A 17 -17.96 1.88 -15.72
CA GLU A 17 -17.67 1.53 -17.13
C GLU A 17 -16.27 2.00 -17.56
N LEU A 18 -15.83 3.16 -17.08
CA LEU A 18 -14.46 3.64 -17.31
C LEU A 18 -13.44 2.80 -16.58
N TRP A 19 -13.72 2.47 -15.31
CA TRP A 19 -12.86 1.62 -14.51
C TRP A 19 -12.69 0.26 -15.19
N ASP A 20 -13.76 -0.39 -15.63
CA ASP A 20 -13.69 -1.68 -16.33
C ASP A 20 -12.86 -1.60 -17.62
N GLU A 21 -12.98 -0.51 -18.38
CA GLU A 21 -12.18 -0.29 -19.59
C GLU A 21 -10.69 -0.05 -19.29
N ILE A 22 -10.37 0.62 -18.18
CA ILE A 22 -8.99 0.95 -17.79
C ILE A 22 -8.33 -0.23 -17.08
N TYR A 23 -9.04 -0.85 -16.15
CA TYR A 23 -8.59 -1.96 -15.31
C TYR A 23 -8.22 -3.18 -16.15
N SER A 24 -8.94 -3.43 -17.24
CA SER A 24 -8.67 -4.53 -18.17
C SER A 24 -7.42 -4.33 -19.05
N LYS A 25 -6.80 -3.14 -19.05
CA LYS A 25 -5.59 -2.85 -19.83
C LYS A 25 -4.32 -3.24 -19.07
N GLU A 26 -3.23 -3.45 -19.82
CA GLU A 26 -1.91 -3.74 -19.25
C GLU A 26 -1.46 -2.61 -18.31
N ARG A 27 -1.20 -2.95 -17.04
CA ARG A 27 -0.57 -2.03 -16.08
C ARG A 27 0.94 -2.14 -16.19
N VAL A 28 1.61 -1.03 -16.51
CA VAL A 28 3.08 -0.96 -16.47
C VAL A 28 3.51 -0.81 -15.00
N VAL A 29 3.85 -1.92 -14.35
CA VAL A 29 4.41 -1.91 -13.00
C VAL A 29 5.94 -1.99 -13.09
N LYS A 30 6.62 -0.89 -12.76
CA LYS A 30 8.08 -0.87 -12.63
C LYS A 30 8.46 -0.98 -11.17
N LYS A 31 9.29 -1.97 -10.82
CA LYS A 31 9.90 -2.03 -9.49
C LYS A 31 10.79 -0.81 -9.30
N VAL A 32 10.60 -0.11 -8.20
CA VAL A 32 11.46 0.99 -7.79
C VAL A 32 12.43 0.45 -6.74
N ASN A 33 13.73 0.69 -6.92
CA ASN A 33 14.70 0.48 -5.86
C ASN A 33 14.46 1.57 -4.81
N PHE A 34 13.71 1.22 -3.77
CA PHE A 34 13.42 2.13 -2.68
C PHE A 34 14.36 1.85 -1.51
N ASN A 35 15.13 2.87 -1.12
CA ASN A 35 15.82 2.92 0.16
C ASN A 35 15.24 4.11 0.92
N CYS A 36 14.69 3.85 2.10
CA CYS A 36 14.07 4.89 2.91
C CYS A 36 15.07 5.93 3.40
N GLY A 37 16.37 5.58 3.50
CA GLY A 37 17.45 6.50 3.88
C GLY A 37 17.27 7.16 5.25
N LEU A 38 16.41 6.60 6.12
CA LEU A 38 16.05 7.24 7.37
C LEU A 38 17.18 7.17 8.38
N GLU A 39 17.41 8.32 9.00
CA GLU A 39 18.20 8.39 10.23
C GLU A 39 17.50 7.66 11.38
N ALA A 40 18.27 7.39 12.44
CA ALA A 40 17.72 6.88 13.68
C ALA A 40 16.60 7.79 14.19
N LYS A 41 15.57 7.19 14.80
CA LYS A 41 14.49 7.97 15.43
C LYS A 41 15.09 8.80 16.57
N PRO A 42 14.91 10.14 16.60
CA PRO A 42 15.42 10.96 17.70
C PRO A 42 14.80 10.57 19.05
N GLU A 43 15.55 10.80 20.13
CA GLU A 43 15.07 10.54 21.49
C GLU A 43 13.86 11.42 21.83
N GLY A 44 12.85 10.84 22.49
CA GLY A 44 11.60 11.53 22.83
C GLY A 44 10.55 11.61 21.73
N TYR A 45 10.81 11.05 20.54
CA TYR A 45 9.86 11.05 19.42
C TYR A 45 9.21 9.68 19.20
N ILE A 46 8.04 9.71 18.57
CA ILE A 46 7.34 8.52 18.04
C ILE A 46 7.47 8.55 16.52
N ARG A 47 7.83 7.41 15.92
CA ARG A 47 7.85 7.21 14.47
C ARG A 47 6.70 6.32 14.05
N ILE A 48 5.80 6.90 13.26
CA ILE A 48 4.69 6.18 12.62
C ILE A 48 5.11 5.84 11.19
N VAL A 49 4.95 4.58 10.81
CA VAL A 49 5.22 4.06 9.48
C VAL A 49 3.88 3.73 8.84
N CYS A 50 3.58 4.35 7.71
CA CYS A 50 2.34 4.12 6.97
C CYS A 50 2.65 3.42 5.64
N ILE A 51 1.93 2.34 5.37
CA ILE A 51 1.94 1.60 4.10
C ILE A 51 0.49 1.34 3.66
N SER A 52 0.29 0.97 2.41
CA SER A 52 -1.02 0.57 1.86
C SER A 52 -0.82 -0.30 0.61
N ASP A 53 -1.92 -0.80 0.03
CA ASP A 53 -1.94 -1.41 -1.31
C ASP A 53 -0.95 -2.58 -1.49
N THR A 54 -0.76 -3.40 -0.45
CA THR A 54 0.15 -4.54 -0.55
C THR A 54 -0.44 -5.71 -1.31
N HIS A 55 -1.77 -5.86 -1.41
CA HIS A 55 -2.42 -6.83 -2.30
C HIS A 55 -1.82 -8.25 -2.20
N ASN A 56 -1.78 -8.79 -0.98
CA ASN A 56 -1.17 -10.07 -0.57
C ASN A 56 0.37 -10.15 -0.62
N LYS A 57 1.06 -9.06 -0.95
CA LYS A 57 2.53 -9.01 -1.14
C LYS A 57 3.26 -8.32 0.02
N LEU A 58 2.65 -8.25 1.21
CA LEU A 58 3.31 -7.65 2.38
C LEU A 58 4.67 -8.33 2.66
N SER A 59 4.74 -9.66 2.57
CA SER A 59 5.97 -10.44 2.67
C SER A 59 7.09 -9.96 1.75
N ASP A 60 6.74 -9.53 0.53
CA ASP A 60 7.67 -9.22 -0.54
C ASP A 60 8.35 -7.85 -0.35
N ILE A 61 7.76 -6.99 0.49
CA ILE A 61 8.25 -5.64 0.77
C ILE A 61 8.79 -5.47 2.19
N THR A 62 8.77 -6.51 3.02
CA THR A 62 9.18 -6.42 4.45
C THR A 62 10.56 -5.78 4.64
N SER A 63 11.50 -6.04 3.72
CA SER A 63 12.86 -5.48 3.75
C SER A 63 12.95 -3.99 3.41
N THR A 64 11.92 -3.41 2.78
CA THR A 64 11.87 -1.98 2.43
C THR A 64 11.06 -1.15 3.42
N ILE A 65 10.30 -1.79 4.32
CA ILE A 65 9.53 -1.11 5.36
C ILE A 65 10.50 -0.55 6.42
N PRO A 66 10.52 0.77 6.66
CA PRO A 66 11.41 1.37 7.63
C PRO A 66 11.06 0.98 9.08
N PRO A 67 12.03 1.03 10.01
CA PRO A 67 11.75 0.82 11.43
C PRO A 67 10.90 1.96 11.99
N GLY A 68 10.03 1.65 12.96
CA GLY A 68 9.21 2.62 13.67
C GLY A 68 8.48 1.99 14.86
N ASP A 69 7.82 2.83 15.65
CA ASP A 69 7.10 2.39 16.85
C ASP A 69 5.70 1.85 16.49
N ILE A 70 5.05 2.49 15.53
CA ILE A 70 3.69 2.16 15.08
C ILE A 70 3.72 1.94 13.58
N LEU A 71 3.33 0.75 13.13
CA LEU A 71 3.05 0.46 11.72
C LEU A 71 1.55 0.54 11.48
N ILE A 72 1.15 1.26 10.44
CA ILE A 72 -0.24 1.35 9.97
C ILE A 72 -0.27 0.85 8.52
N HIS A 73 -1.08 -0.18 8.28
CA HIS A 73 -1.53 -0.53 6.93
C HIS A 73 -2.87 0.14 6.67
N ALA A 74 -2.95 1.04 5.69
CA ALA A 74 -4.07 1.96 5.49
C ALA A 74 -5.10 1.51 4.43
N GLY A 75 -5.33 0.20 4.30
CA GLY A 75 -6.21 -0.38 3.28
C GLY A 75 -5.51 -1.14 2.15
N ASP A 76 -6.27 -1.91 1.37
CA ASP A 76 -5.83 -2.70 0.22
C ASP A 76 -4.72 -3.73 0.48
N PHE A 77 -4.83 -4.43 1.61
CA PHE A 77 -3.91 -5.53 1.94
C PHE A 77 -4.22 -6.86 1.22
N THR A 78 -5.45 -7.09 0.77
CA THR A 78 -5.87 -8.30 0.02
C THR A 78 -6.14 -8.01 -1.45
N ASN A 79 -6.17 -9.05 -2.30
CA ASN A 79 -6.67 -8.92 -3.69
C ASN A 79 -8.17 -9.10 -3.77
N PHE A 80 -8.71 -10.10 -3.07
CA PHE A 80 -10.11 -10.53 -3.18
C PHE A 80 -10.81 -10.62 -1.83
N GLY A 81 -10.09 -10.51 -0.72
CA GLY A 81 -10.64 -10.51 0.63
C GLY A 81 -11.02 -11.90 1.13
N SER A 82 -10.37 -12.96 0.63
CA SER A 82 -10.63 -14.31 1.10
C SER A 82 -10.11 -14.52 2.54
N ILE A 83 -10.64 -15.53 3.23
CA ILE A 83 -10.20 -15.85 4.59
C ILE A 83 -8.71 -16.20 4.61
N GLU A 84 -8.24 -16.95 3.62
CA GLU A 84 -6.84 -17.35 3.48
C GLU A 84 -5.92 -16.14 3.24
N GLU A 85 -6.37 -15.15 2.47
CA GLU A 85 -5.66 -13.89 2.27
C GLU A 85 -5.55 -13.08 3.57
N LEU A 86 -6.63 -13.04 4.35
CA LEU A 86 -6.65 -12.38 5.67
C LEU A 86 -5.73 -13.08 6.67
N GLU A 87 -5.74 -14.41 6.71
CA GLU A 87 -4.86 -15.21 7.56
C GLU A 87 -3.39 -15.01 7.18
N LYS A 88 -3.07 -15.07 5.88
CA LYS A 88 -1.72 -14.78 5.37
C LYS A 88 -1.29 -13.38 5.77
N PHE A 89 -2.12 -12.36 5.53
CA PHE A 89 -1.80 -10.98 5.88
C PHE A 89 -1.55 -10.82 7.38
N ASN A 90 -2.36 -11.44 8.24
CA ASN A 90 -2.17 -11.39 9.69
C ASN A 90 -0.84 -12.03 10.12
N ASN A 91 -0.47 -13.17 9.51
CA ASN A 91 0.79 -13.85 9.77
C ASN A 91 1.98 -13.00 9.31
N ASP A 92 1.91 -12.42 8.10
CA ASP A 92 2.95 -11.54 7.57
C ASP A 92 3.11 -10.28 8.43
N LEU A 93 2.00 -9.65 8.84
CA LEU A 93 2.00 -8.47 9.70
C LEU A 93 2.61 -8.79 11.07
N ALA A 94 2.27 -9.94 11.67
CA ALA A 94 2.79 -10.36 12.97
C ALA A 94 4.33 -10.46 12.99
N ASN A 95 4.95 -10.83 11.87
CA ASN A 95 6.39 -10.99 11.74
C ASN A 95 7.18 -9.68 11.63
N LEU A 96 6.52 -8.53 11.48
CA LEU A 96 7.21 -7.23 11.39
C LEU A 96 7.75 -6.76 12.75
N PRO A 97 8.85 -5.99 12.80
CA PRO A 97 9.53 -5.66 14.05
C PRO A 97 8.89 -4.50 14.84
N HIS A 98 7.87 -3.83 14.29
CA HIS A 98 7.24 -2.66 14.91
C HIS A 98 6.47 -3.04 16.20
N THR A 99 6.59 -2.21 17.23
CA THR A 99 5.96 -2.45 18.56
C THR A 99 4.45 -2.54 18.46
N TYR A 100 3.82 -1.59 17.76
CA TYR A 100 2.40 -1.57 17.48
C TYR A 100 2.14 -1.73 16.00
N LYS A 101 1.10 -2.49 15.64
CA LYS A 101 0.70 -2.77 14.27
C LYS A 101 -0.81 -2.61 14.17
N MET A 102 -1.24 -1.74 13.26
CA MET A 102 -2.63 -1.43 13.02
C MET A 102 -2.94 -1.66 11.55
N LYS A 103 -4.13 -2.20 11.30
CA LYS A 103 -4.74 -2.29 9.97
C LYS A 103 -6.03 -1.50 10.02
N VAL A 104 -6.17 -0.55 9.10
CA VAL A 104 -7.39 0.22 8.85
C VAL A 104 -8.00 -0.33 7.58
#